data_AF-P75395-F1
#
_entry.id   AF-P75395-F1
#
_cell.length_a   1.000
_cell.length_b   1.000
_cell.length_c   1.000
_cell.angle_alpha   90.00
_cell.angle_beta   90.00
_cell.angle_gamma   90.00
#
_symmetry.space_group_name_H-M   'P 1'
#
loop_
_entity.id
_entity.type
_entity.pdbx_description
1 polymer ?
#
loop_
_entity_poly.entity_id
_entity_poly.type
_entity_poly.pdbx_seq_one_letter_code
_entity_poly.pdbx_strand_id
1 'polypeptide(L)'
;MTNFEYYRDFDDFQRRETINFFLSKFPLASQKQLQDFLEQARQAYVQLRQTNPAHLDWNQTLLYLAQKFLPEKQSEKDRLKKILVLQEQLKVRYEGEIKRQSQQNSELLIQLGQRDEEIIQMQQLFKEKERQLEVYQKQLNEAKEYNHKLEEHYNKTLEEALKEYEQQCTDAIHRRDEEIQAIFTSKLNEKNSEITQLQTYLQSAVDENEALQKQHKLVLFKNQKYEKMVSDLQVDLARIQEINNSLTSEKRDFQRANNDLVKQYNKLKNRLEQKLGEITNAQVNGQTHTVSLADTSQQFHRPQEAVIPQTQVISYTLDDMDDDMEVEETPPTTNKDLPRGATQPKRNSIKRVSKLID
;
A
#
# COMPACT_ATOMS: atom_id res chain seq x y z
N MET A 1 80.82 111.88 -52.58
CA MET A 1 79.60 111.57 -51.80
C MET A 1 78.54 111.14 -52.80
N THR A 2 77.79 110.04 -52.70
CA THR A 2 77.68 108.96 -51.71
C THR A 2 76.81 107.87 -52.37
N ASN A 3 77.18 106.61 -52.14
CA ASN A 3 76.73 105.34 -52.73
C ASN A 3 75.21 104.99 -52.68
N PHE A 4 74.27 105.90 -52.96
CA PHE A 4 72.84 105.56 -52.89
C PHE A 4 71.96 105.89 -54.11
N GLU A 5 72.50 106.43 -55.20
CA GLU A 5 71.74 106.52 -56.47
C GLU A 5 72.03 105.35 -57.44
N TYR A 6 73.00 104.48 -57.12
CA TYR A 6 73.51 103.42 -58.00
C TYR A 6 72.49 102.33 -58.42
N TYR A 7 71.28 102.32 -57.83
CA TYR A 7 70.22 101.36 -58.14
C TYR A 7 68.87 101.98 -58.55
N ARG A 8 68.76 103.32 -58.63
CA ARG A 8 67.47 103.98 -58.94
C ARG A 8 67.31 104.38 -60.39
N ASP A 9 68.30 104.09 -61.22
CA ASP A 9 68.18 104.38 -62.62
C ASP A 9 67.35 103.28 -63.28
N PHE A 10 67.72 102.00 -63.14
CA PHE A 10 67.00 100.89 -63.77
C PHE A 10 66.02 100.21 -62.79
N ASP A 11 64.89 100.86 -62.45
CA ASP A 11 63.92 100.30 -61.50
C ASP A 11 63.36 98.94 -61.98
N ASP A 12 62.80 98.16 -61.06
CA ASP A 12 62.18 96.86 -61.35
C ASP A 12 61.11 96.94 -62.45
N PHE A 13 60.46 98.11 -62.58
CA PHE A 13 59.52 98.38 -63.66
C PHE A 13 60.23 98.35 -65.02
N GLN A 14 61.31 99.14 -65.21
CA GLN A 14 62.06 99.13 -66.46
C GLN A 14 62.67 97.75 -66.70
N ARG A 15 63.13 97.04 -65.66
CA ARG A 15 63.63 95.67 -65.79
C ARG A 15 62.56 94.69 -66.27
N ARG A 16 61.36 94.70 -65.69
CA ARG A 16 60.25 93.81 -66.08
C ARG A 16 59.73 94.15 -67.47
N GLU A 17 59.60 95.44 -67.80
CA GLU A 17 59.29 95.88 -69.16
C GLU A 17 60.36 95.42 -70.15
N THR A 18 61.63 95.53 -69.79
CA THR A 18 62.75 95.05 -70.62
C THR A 18 62.70 93.54 -70.83
N ILE A 19 62.35 92.75 -69.80
CA ILE A 19 62.17 91.28 -69.92
C ILE A 19 60.98 90.95 -70.82
N ASN A 20 59.81 91.55 -70.57
CA ASN A 20 58.61 91.30 -71.36
C ASN A 20 58.80 91.73 -72.81
N PHE A 21 59.42 92.89 -73.02
CA PHE A 21 59.82 93.37 -74.34
C PHE A 21 60.74 92.35 -75.01
N PHE A 22 61.79 91.91 -74.32
CA PHE A 22 62.74 90.95 -74.86
C PHE A 22 62.09 89.60 -75.19
N LEU A 23 61.28 89.02 -74.30
CA LEU A 23 60.61 87.73 -74.53
C LEU A 23 59.52 87.83 -75.60
N SER A 24 58.83 88.96 -75.73
CA SER A 24 57.88 89.19 -76.82
C SER A 24 58.58 89.24 -78.18
N LYS A 25 59.79 89.81 -78.24
CA LYS A 25 60.60 89.89 -79.47
C LYS A 25 61.34 88.59 -79.74
N PHE A 26 61.79 87.90 -78.69
CA PHE A 26 62.64 86.73 -78.75
C PHE A 26 62.13 85.62 -77.80
N PRO A 27 60.96 85.00 -78.07
CA PRO A 27 60.35 84.00 -77.19
C PRO A 27 61.14 82.68 -77.11
N LEU A 28 62.11 82.49 -78.02
CA LEU A 28 63.03 81.36 -78.00
C LEU A 28 64.45 81.74 -77.59
N ALA A 29 64.68 82.99 -77.17
CA ALA A 29 65.99 83.38 -76.69
C ALA A 29 66.43 82.45 -75.56
N SER A 30 67.70 82.06 -75.60
CA SER A 30 68.31 81.36 -74.47
C SER A 30 68.30 82.27 -73.24
N GLN A 31 68.31 81.66 -72.06
CA GLN A 31 68.43 82.41 -70.80
C GLN A 31 69.68 83.31 -70.77
N LYS A 32 70.74 82.96 -71.50
CA LYS A 32 71.95 83.77 -71.66
C LYS A 32 71.72 85.05 -72.48
N GLN A 33 71.03 84.95 -73.61
CA GLN A 33 70.72 86.11 -74.46
C GLN A 33 69.85 87.14 -73.74
N LEU A 34 68.90 86.67 -72.91
CA LEU A 34 68.09 87.55 -72.06
C LEU A 34 68.96 88.32 -71.06
N GLN A 35 69.93 87.67 -70.42
CA GLN A 35 70.82 88.32 -69.44
C GLN A 35 71.71 89.38 -70.10
N ASP A 36 72.32 89.07 -71.24
CA ASP A 36 73.16 90.01 -71.99
C ASP A 36 72.37 91.25 -72.43
N PHE A 37 71.10 91.09 -72.85
CA PHE A 37 70.22 92.20 -73.23
C PHE A 37 69.89 93.11 -72.06
N LEU A 38 69.57 92.51 -70.91
CA LEU A 38 69.26 93.26 -69.70
C LEU A 38 70.45 94.13 -69.26
N GLU A 39 71.68 93.62 -69.36
CA GLU A 39 72.86 94.40 -68.99
C GLU A 39 73.13 95.58 -69.95
N GLN A 40 72.96 95.38 -71.26
CA GLN A 40 73.09 96.49 -72.22
C GLN A 40 71.97 97.53 -72.07
N ALA A 41 70.75 97.08 -71.78
CA ALA A 41 69.64 97.97 -71.45
C ALA A 41 69.95 98.81 -70.21
N ARG A 42 70.48 98.18 -69.17
CA ARG A 42 70.91 98.89 -67.98
C ARG A 42 71.91 100.00 -68.29
N GLN A 43 72.94 99.72 -69.10
CA GLN A 43 73.96 100.72 -69.47
C GLN A 43 73.40 101.86 -70.32
N ALA A 44 72.56 101.56 -71.31
CA ALA A 44 71.93 102.58 -72.15
C ALA A 44 71.00 103.50 -71.36
N TYR A 45 70.24 102.93 -70.42
CA TYR A 45 69.36 103.70 -69.55
C TYR A 45 70.14 104.75 -68.73
N VAL A 46 71.27 104.33 -68.14
CA VAL A 46 72.13 105.23 -67.36
C VAL A 46 72.67 106.37 -68.23
N GLN A 47 73.09 106.09 -69.47
CA GLN A 47 73.58 107.11 -70.41
C GLN A 47 72.49 108.11 -70.85
N LEU A 48 71.26 107.62 -71.06
CA LEU A 48 70.13 108.47 -71.45
C LEU A 48 69.72 109.43 -70.33
N ARG A 49 69.72 108.97 -69.08
CA ARG A 49 69.48 109.85 -67.92
C ARG A 49 70.50 110.98 -67.81
N GLN A 50 71.76 110.72 -68.18
CA GLN A 50 72.84 111.71 -68.08
C GLN A 50 72.84 112.76 -69.20
N THR A 51 72.38 112.40 -70.41
CA THR A 51 72.54 113.25 -71.61
C THR A 51 71.35 114.17 -71.88
N ASN A 52 70.11 113.74 -71.61
CA ASN A 52 68.93 114.61 -71.67
C ASN A 52 67.69 113.98 -70.99
N PRO A 53 67.32 114.36 -69.76
CA PRO A 53 66.19 113.75 -69.05
C PRO A 53 64.81 114.12 -69.62
N ALA A 54 64.68 115.20 -70.40
CA ALA A 54 63.37 115.73 -70.82
C ALA A 54 62.69 114.96 -71.98
N HIS A 55 63.45 114.15 -72.72
CA HIS A 55 62.93 113.36 -73.86
C HIS A 55 63.48 111.93 -73.85
N LEU A 56 63.36 111.27 -72.69
CA LEU A 56 63.81 109.88 -72.51
C LEU A 56 62.87 108.91 -73.25
N ASP A 57 63.11 108.69 -74.56
CA ASP A 57 62.39 107.67 -75.32
C ASP A 57 62.99 106.28 -75.04
N TRP A 58 62.61 105.71 -73.89
CA TRP A 58 63.07 104.40 -73.44
C TRP A 58 62.68 103.28 -74.41
N ASN A 59 61.53 103.41 -75.07
CA ASN A 59 61.07 102.46 -76.08
C ASN A 59 61.96 102.48 -77.32
N GLN A 60 62.37 103.66 -77.81
CA GLN A 60 63.36 103.75 -78.89
C GLN A 60 64.71 103.17 -78.49
N THR A 61 65.11 103.34 -77.23
CA THR A 61 66.36 102.77 -76.71
C THR A 61 66.32 101.24 -76.70
N LEU A 62 65.23 100.66 -76.22
CA LEU A 62 65.00 99.22 -76.25
C LEU A 62 64.93 98.67 -77.68
N LEU A 63 64.33 99.41 -78.61
CA LEU A 63 64.34 99.08 -80.04
C LEU A 63 65.76 99.07 -80.61
N TYR A 64 66.57 100.08 -80.29
CA TYR A 64 67.95 100.17 -80.73
C TYR A 64 68.82 99.04 -80.15
N LEU A 65 68.63 98.71 -78.88
CA LEU A 65 69.30 97.55 -78.27
C LEU A 65 68.81 96.24 -78.85
N ALA A 66 67.51 96.09 -79.10
CA ALA A 66 66.97 94.89 -79.72
C ALA A 66 67.55 94.66 -81.11
N GLN A 67 67.91 95.73 -81.84
CA GLN A 67 68.61 95.58 -83.11
C GLN A 67 69.98 94.91 -82.95
N LYS A 68 70.67 95.09 -81.82
CA LYS A 68 71.93 94.36 -81.52
C LYS A 68 71.69 92.89 -81.16
N PHE A 69 70.53 92.60 -80.56
CA PHE A 69 70.14 91.26 -80.12
C PHE A 69 69.27 90.50 -81.10
N LEU A 70 68.92 91.13 -82.24
CA LEU A 70 68.37 90.44 -83.39
C LEU A 70 69.27 89.21 -83.59
N PRO A 71 68.77 88.00 -83.26
CA PRO A 71 69.59 86.81 -83.30
C PRO A 71 70.17 86.77 -84.68
N GLU A 72 71.50 86.68 -84.80
CA GLU A 72 72.30 86.59 -86.03
C GLU A 72 71.63 85.68 -87.06
N LYS A 73 70.59 86.17 -87.75
CA LYS A 73 69.49 85.36 -88.28
C LYS A 73 69.62 83.89 -87.83
N GLN A 74 69.50 83.58 -86.52
CA GLN A 74 69.25 82.17 -86.18
C GLN A 74 67.95 81.98 -86.89
N SER A 75 68.03 81.28 -88.03
CA SER A 75 67.12 81.60 -89.10
C SER A 75 65.73 81.46 -88.52
N GLU A 76 64.76 82.28 -88.89
CA GLU A 76 63.39 82.07 -88.41
C GLU A 76 62.99 80.59 -88.56
N LYS A 77 63.57 79.96 -89.59
CA LYS A 77 63.73 78.52 -89.79
C LYS A 77 64.32 77.70 -88.61
N ASP A 78 65.40 78.03 -87.92
CA ASP A 78 65.90 77.31 -86.73
C ASP A 78 65.00 77.44 -85.49
N ARG A 79 64.40 78.62 -85.30
CA ARG A 79 63.40 78.86 -84.25
C ARG A 79 62.15 78.01 -84.51
N LEU A 80 61.62 78.07 -85.73
CA LEU A 80 60.49 77.25 -86.17
C LEU A 80 60.84 75.76 -86.07
N LYS A 81 62.05 75.33 -86.44
CA LYS A 81 62.52 73.95 -86.23
C LYS A 81 62.43 73.53 -84.77
N LYS A 82 62.89 74.35 -83.82
CA LYS A 82 62.83 73.99 -82.38
C LYS A 82 61.40 73.85 -81.87
N ILE A 83 60.50 74.74 -82.28
CA ILE A 83 59.06 74.65 -81.94
C ILE A 83 58.47 73.38 -82.56
N LEU A 84 58.77 73.10 -83.82
CA LEU A 84 58.31 71.89 -84.50
C LEU A 84 58.78 70.63 -83.76
N VAL A 85 60.05 70.60 -83.32
CA VAL A 85 60.60 69.49 -82.52
C VAL A 85 59.87 69.33 -81.19
N LEU A 86 59.57 70.41 -80.47
CA LEU A 86 58.84 70.35 -79.20
C LEU A 86 57.37 69.93 -79.39
N GLN A 87 56.72 70.41 -80.44
CA GLN A 87 55.37 70.00 -80.81
C GLN A 87 55.33 68.51 -81.15
N GLU A 88 56.32 68.02 -81.92
CA GLU A 88 56.43 66.60 -82.24
C GLU A 88 56.69 65.75 -80.98
N GLN A 89 57.56 66.21 -80.08
CA GLN A 89 57.79 65.54 -78.79
C GLN A 89 56.54 65.49 -77.91
N LEU A 90 55.77 66.58 -77.84
CA LEU A 90 54.50 66.63 -77.09
C LEU A 90 53.47 65.71 -77.72
N LYS A 91 53.34 65.73 -79.05
CA LYS A 91 52.45 64.84 -79.80
C LYS A 91 52.77 63.38 -79.51
N VAL A 92 54.04 62.97 -79.62
CA VAL A 92 54.48 61.60 -79.30
C VAL A 92 54.17 61.23 -77.85
N ARG A 93 54.35 62.15 -76.89
CA ARG A 93 54.00 61.91 -75.48
C ARG A 93 52.49 61.72 -75.28
N TYR A 94 51.67 62.59 -75.86
CA TYR A 94 50.21 62.49 -75.75
C TYR A 94 49.68 61.24 -76.45
N GLU A 95 50.20 60.90 -77.63
CA GLU A 95 49.86 59.64 -78.32
C GLU A 95 50.23 58.41 -77.48
N GLY A 96 51.41 58.43 -76.83
CA GLY A 96 51.83 57.38 -75.91
C GLY A 96 50.90 57.26 -74.69
N GLU A 97 50.50 58.39 -74.09
CA GLU A 97 49.59 58.41 -72.95
C GLU A 97 48.19 57.94 -73.31
N ILE A 98 47.65 58.40 -74.44
CA ILE A 98 46.35 57.95 -74.96
C ILE A 98 46.37 56.44 -75.20
N LYS A 99 47.44 55.89 -75.77
CA LYS A 99 47.58 54.43 -75.97
C LYS A 99 47.59 53.67 -74.64
N ARG A 100 48.33 54.16 -73.63
CA ARG A 100 48.35 53.54 -72.28
C ARG A 100 46.98 53.54 -71.63
N GLN A 101 46.28 54.68 -71.66
CA GLN A 101 44.93 54.79 -71.10
C GLN A 101 43.93 53.91 -71.85
N SER A 102 44.02 53.85 -73.19
CA SER A 102 43.19 52.96 -74.00
C SER A 102 43.41 51.49 -73.65
N GLN A 103 44.66 51.07 -73.41
CA GLN A 103 44.97 49.70 -73.00
C GLN A 103 44.43 49.40 -71.60
N GLN A 104 44.67 50.30 -70.62
CA GLN A 104 44.16 50.15 -69.26
C GLN A 104 42.62 50.07 -69.24
N ASN A 105 41.94 50.92 -70.01
CA ASN A 105 40.48 50.88 -70.13
C ASN A 105 39.99 49.57 -70.77
N SER A 106 40.70 49.04 -71.77
CA SER A 106 40.39 47.74 -72.36
C SER A 106 40.54 46.60 -71.34
N GLU A 107 41.59 46.61 -70.52
CA GLU A 107 41.79 45.61 -69.47
C GLU A 107 40.71 45.69 -68.38
N LEU A 108 40.34 46.90 -67.96
CA LEU A 108 39.25 47.12 -67.00
C LEU A 108 37.89 46.65 -67.55
N LEU A 109 37.61 46.88 -68.84
CA LEU A 109 36.38 46.42 -69.49
C LEU A 109 36.29 44.88 -69.49
N ILE A 110 37.42 44.19 -69.75
CA ILE A 110 37.48 42.72 -69.68
C ILE A 110 37.23 42.24 -68.24
N GLN A 111 37.86 42.86 -67.25
CA GLN A 111 37.65 42.51 -65.83
C GLN A 111 36.21 42.76 -65.37
N LEU A 112 35.58 43.85 -65.82
CA LEU A 112 34.17 44.13 -65.54
C LEU A 112 33.26 43.07 -66.16
N GLY A 113 33.50 42.68 -67.43
CA GLY A 113 32.76 41.60 -68.06
C GLY A 113 32.87 40.27 -67.31
N GLN A 114 34.07 39.90 -66.85
CA GLN A 114 34.27 38.70 -66.02
C GLN A 114 33.51 38.76 -64.70
N ARG A 115 33.54 39.91 -64.01
CA ARG A 115 32.79 40.09 -62.75
C ARG A 115 31.28 40.05 -62.96
N ASP A 116 30.77 40.59 -64.06
CA ASP A 116 29.35 40.52 -64.39
C ASP A 116 28.91 39.07 -64.62
N GLU A 117 29.73 38.26 -65.31
CA GLU A 117 29.51 36.82 -65.46
C GLU A 117 29.51 36.08 -64.12
N GLU A 118 30.45 36.36 -63.22
CA GLU A 118 30.50 35.79 -61.88
C GLU A 118 29.26 36.16 -61.04
N ILE A 119 28.80 37.41 -61.12
CA ILE A 119 27.59 37.86 -60.43
C ILE A 119 26.36 37.11 -60.95
N ILE A 120 26.24 36.92 -62.26
CA ILE A 120 25.15 36.15 -62.86
C ILE A 120 25.17 34.69 -62.37
N GLN A 121 26.35 34.06 -62.32
CA GLN A 121 26.49 32.69 -61.82
C GLN A 121 26.12 32.59 -60.34
N MET A 122 26.55 33.53 -59.49
CA MET A 122 26.17 33.57 -58.08
C MET A 122 24.66 33.77 -57.89
N GLN A 123 24.01 34.61 -58.70
CA GLN A 123 22.56 34.80 -58.66
C GLN A 123 21.80 33.54 -59.05
N GLN A 124 22.28 32.79 -60.04
CA GLN A 124 21.70 31.49 -60.41
C GLN A 124 21.86 30.47 -59.28
N LEU A 125 23.05 30.40 -58.68
CA LEU A 125 23.31 29.52 -57.53
C LEU A 125 22.43 29.87 -56.32
N PHE A 126 22.24 31.16 -56.04
CA PHE A 126 21.40 31.62 -54.95
C PHE A 126 19.94 31.20 -55.16
N LYS A 127 19.38 31.41 -56.35
CA LYS A 127 18.02 30.97 -56.70
C LYS A 127 17.84 29.45 -56.57
N GLU A 128 18.84 28.67 -56.98
CA GLU A 128 18.81 27.22 -56.80
C GLU A 128 18.84 26.83 -55.31
N LYS A 129 19.61 27.54 -54.48
CA LYS A 129 19.63 27.31 -53.03
C LYS A 129 18.34 27.72 -52.34
N GLU A 130 17.70 28.81 -52.74
CA GLU A 130 16.38 29.19 -52.26
C GLU A 130 15.34 28.10 -52.56
N ARG A 131 15.31 27.61 -53.81
CA ARG A 131 14.44 26.50 -54.20
C ARG A 131 14.70 25.23 -53.38
N GLN A 132 15.97 24.89 -53.12
CA GLN A 132 16.32 23.75 -52.27
C GLN A 132 15.83 23.94 -50.82
N LEU A 133 15.97 25.14 -50.26
CA LEU A 133 15.49 25.47 -48.92
C LEU A 133 13.96 25.36 -48.83
N GLU A 134 13.22 25.81 -49.84
CA GLU A 134 11.76 25.65 -49.90
C GLU A 134 11.35 24.17 -49.87
N VAL A 135 12.04 23.32 -50.64
CA VAL A 135 11.80 21.86 -50.64
C VAL A 135 12.09 21.26 -49.27
N TYR A 136 13.23 21.59 -48.64
CA TYR A 136 13.56 21.09 -47.31
C TYR A 136 12.57 21.57 -46.24
N GLN A 137 12.12 22.82 -46.34
CA GLN A 137 11.12 23.36 -45.41
C GLN A 137 9.78 22.63 -45.54
N LYS A 138 9.38 22.30 -46.77
CA LYS A 138 8.17 21.50 -47.03
C LYS A 138 8.30 20.10 -46.44
N GLN A 139 9.42 19.41 -46.69
CA GLN A 139 9.70 18.08 -46.14
C GLN A 139 9.73 18.10 -44.59
N LEU A 140 10.31 19.14 -43.99
CA LEU A 140 10.33 19.30 -42.53
C LEU A 140 8.91 19.46 -41.97
N ASN A 141 8.06 20.22 -42.63
CA ASN A 141 6.66 20.40 -42.20
C ASN A 141 5.86 19.09 -42.34
N GLU A 142 6.04 18.36 -43.45
CA GLU A 142 5.43 17.03 -43.65
C GLU A 142 5.89 16.03 -42.58
N ALA A 143 7.18 16.02 -42.24
CA ALA A 143 7.74 15.16 -41.19
C ALA A 143 7.18 15.53 -39.80
N LYS A 144 7.00 16.82 -39.50
CA LYS A 144 6.38 17.28 -38.25
C LYS A 144 4.92 16.85 -38.15
N GLU A 145 4.16 16.99 -39.24
CA GLU A 145 2.75 16.56 -39.28
C GLU A 145 2.63 15.04 -39.11
N TYR A 146 3.51 14.27 -39.75
CA TYR A 146 3.57 12.82 -39.57
C TYR A 146 3.89 12.44 -38.12
N ASN A 147 4.87 13.09 -37.50
CA ASN A 147 5.22 12.82 -36.10
C ASN A 147 4.07 13.17 -35.15
N HIS A 148 3.38 14.28 -35.39
CA HIS A 148 2.20 14.65 -34.61
C HIS A 148 1.07 13.61 -34.70
N LYS A 149 0.76 13.11 -35.91
CA LYS A 149 -0.22 12.03 -36.11
C LYS A 149 0.20 10.73 -35.42
N LEU A 150 1.51 10.43 -35.41
CA LEU A 150 2.04 9.26 -34.72
C LEU A 150 1.89 9.36 -33.20
N GLU A 151 2.16 10.54 -32.62
CA GLU A 151 1.96 10.83 -31.20
C GLU A 151 0.48 10.74 -30.81
N GLU A 152 -0.43 11.33 -31.60
CA GLU A 152 -1.87 11.24 -31.37
C GLU A 152 -2.36 9.79 -31.42
N HIS A 153 -1.92 9.02 -32.42
CA HIS A 153 -2.26 7.61 -32.53
C HIS A 153 -1.74 6.82 -31.32
N TYR A 154 -0.47 7.01 -30.94
CA TYR A 154 0.13 6.31 -29.80
C TYR A 154 -0.62 6.61 -28.51
N ASN A 155 -0.91 7.89 -28.24
CA ASN A 155 -1.64 8.30 -27.04
C ASN A 155 -3.06 7.74 -27.02
N LYS A 156 -3.77 7.76 -28.15
CA LYS A 156 -5.11 7.19 -28.25
C LYS A 156 -5.11 5.67 -28.01
N THR A 157 -4.19 4.93 -28.63
CA THR A 157 -4.07 3.48 -28.41
C THR A 157 -3.72 3.16 -26.96
N LEU A 158 -2.85 3.95 -26.33
CA LEU A 158 -2.49 3.77 -24.93
C LEU A 158 -3.69 4.05 -24.00
N GLU A 159 -4.45 5.12 -24.24
CA GLU A 159 -5.67 5.43 -23.47
C GLU A 159 -6.73 4.34 -23.61
N GLU A 160 -6.94 3.80 -24.81
CA GLU A 160 -7.87 2.70 -25.06
C GLU A 160 -7.43 1.42 -24.31
N ALA A 161 -6.15 1.07 -24.38
CA ALA A 161 -5.59 -0.08 -23.66
C ALA A 161 -5.69 0.07 -22.12
N LEU A 162 -5.46 1.28 -21.59
CA LEU A 162 -5.63 1.57 -20.17
C LEU A 162 -7.09 1.43 -19.72
N LYS A 163 -8.03 1.97 -20.50
CA LYS A 163 -9.48 1.81 -20.22
C LYS A 163 -9.91 0.35 -20.25
N GLU A 164 -9.43 -0.41 -21.22
CA GLU A 164 -9.72 -1.86 -21.29
C GLU A 164 -9.17 -2.59 -20.06
N TYR A 165 -7.95 -2.28 -19.66
CA TYR A 165 -7.33 -2.87 -18.46
C TYR A 165 -8.08 -2.50 -17.17
N GLU A 166 -8.47 -1.23 -17.01
CA GLU A 166 -9.28 -0.78 -15.88
C GLU A 166 -10.64 -1.50 -15.80
N GLN A 167 -11.28 -1.72 -16.95
CA GLN A 167 -12.53 -2.48 -17.03
C GLN A 167 -12.30 -3.95 -16.63
N GLN A 168 -11.24 -4.59 -17.15
CA GLN A 168 -10.89 -5.97 -16.78
C GLN A 168 -10.63 -6.11 -15.27
N CYS A 169 -9.94 -5.15 -14.66
CA CYS A 169 -9.72 -5.11 -13.21
C CYS A 169 -11.04 -4.97 -12.44
N THR A 170 -11.91 -4.05 -12.88
CA THR A 170 -13.22 -3.82 -12.26
C THR A 170 -14.09 -5.09 -12.34
N ASP A 171 -14.15 -5.73 -13.50
CA ASP A 171 -14.89 -6.98 -13.70
C ASP A 171 -14.31 -8.15 -12.89
N ALA A 172 -12.99 -8.19 -12.70
CA ALA A 172 -12.33 -9.20 -11.86
C ALA A 172 -12.62 -9.00 -10.38
N ILE A 173 -12.64 -7.74 -9.90
CA ILE A 173 -13.03 -7.40 -8.52
C ILE A 173 -14.50 -7.77 -8.29
N HIS A 174 -15.39 -7.39 -9.20
CA HIS A 174 -16.82 -7.73 -9.09
C HIS A 174 -17.05 -9.25 -9.03
N ARG A 175 -16.41 -10.01 -9.92
CA ARG A 175 -16.51 -11.49 -9.89
C ARG A 175 -16.01 -12.07 -8.56
N ARG A 176 -14.90 -11.56 -8.03
CA ARG A 176 -14.37 -12.01 -6.75
C ARG A 176 -15.32 -11.68 -5.60
N ASP A 177 -15.91 -10.49 -5.59
CA ASP A 177 -16.86 -10.09 -4.56
C ASP A 177 -18.14 -10.93 -4.60
N GLU A 178 -18.64 -11.25 -5.80
CA GLU A 178 -19.76 -12.18 -5.99
C GLU A 178 -19.45 -13.59 -5.45
N GLU A 179 -18.27 -14.14 -5.75
CA GLU A 179 -17.81 -15.42 -5.23
C GLU A 179 -17.71 -15.42 -3.69
N ILE A 180 -17.13 -14.35 -3.13
CA ILE A 180 -17.03 -14.16 -1.68
C ILE A 180 -18.43 -14.11 -1.05
N GLN A 181 -19.34 -13.32 -1.61
CA GLN A 181 -20.72 -13.21 -1.12
C GLN A 181 -21.46 -14.55 -1.21
N ALA A 182 -21.28 -15.31 -2.29
CA ALA A 182 -21.87 -16.63 -2.44
C ALA A 182 -21.35 -17.62 -1.37
N ILE A 183 -20.03 -17.61 -1.10
CA ILE A 183 -19.43 -18.44 -0.05
C ILE A 183 -19.96 -18.05 1.33
N PHE A 184 -20.01 -16.75 1.64
CA PHE A 184 -20.53 -16.27 2.93
C PHE A 184 -22.00 -16.62 3.11
N THR A 185 -22.83 -16.42 2.08
CA THR A 185 -24.26 -16.74 2.11
C THR A 185 -24.48 -18.23 2.31
N SER A 186 -23.73 -19.08 1.61
CA SER A 186 -23.79 -20.54 1.76
C SER A 186 -23.46 -20.98 3.18
N LYS A 187 -22.34 -20.49 3.75
CA LYS A 187 -21.93 -20.79 5.13
C LYS A 187 -22.91 -20.25 6.17
N LEU A 188 -23.47 -19.07 5.95
CA LEU A 188 -24.47 -18.48 6.84
C LEU A 188 -25.75 -19.32 6.85
N ASN A 189 -26.18 -19.82 5.69
CA ASN A 189 -27.32 -20.73 5.59
C ASN A 189 -27.06 -22.08 6.27
N GLU A 190 -25.86 -22.65 6.11
CA GLU A 190 -25.44 -23.86 6.81
C GLU A 190 -25.51 -23.66 8.33
N LYS A 191 -24.93 -22.58 8.86
CA LYS A 191 -24.99 -22.26 10.29
C LYS A 191 -26.39 -21.98 10.80
N ASN A 192 -27.23 -21.30 10.02
CA ASN A 192 -28.64 -21.13 10.38
C ASN A 192 -29.39 -22.46 10.45
N SER A 193 -29.08 -23.41 9.56
CA SER A 193 -29.67 -24.75 9.59
C SER A 193 -29.23 -25.55 10.83
N GLU A 194 -27.94 -25.50 11.19
CA GLU A 194 -27.41 -26.11 12.42
C GLU A 194 -28.06 -25.51 13.67
N ILE A 195 -28.19 -24.17 13.72
CA ILE A 195 -28.85 -23.47 14.84
C ILE A 195 -30.31 -23.92 14.97
N THR A 196 -31.04 -24.03 13.85
CA THR A 196 -32.44 -24.46 13.85
C THR A 196 -32.59 -25.90 14.36
N GLN A 197 -31.67 -26.80 13.98
CA GLN A 197 -31.64 -28.16 14.50
C GLN A 197 -31.36 -28.19 16.01
N LEU A 198 -30.35 -27.45 16.48
CA LEU A 198 -30.03 -27.36 17.91
C LEU A 198 -31.18 -26.77 18.73
N GLN A 199 -31.90 -25.78 18.19
CA GLN A 199 -33.11 -25.24 18.82
C GLN A 199 -34.21 -26.29 18.96
N THR A 200 -34.38 -27.15 17.95
CA THR A 200 -35.36 -28.25 17.98
C THR A 200 -34.99 -29.30 19.04
N TYR A 201 -33.71 -29.68 19.10
CA TYR A 201 -33.21 -30.59 20.13
C TYR A 201 -33.37 -30.02 21.55
N LEU A 202 -33.05 -28.73 21.72
CA LEU A 202 -33.22 -28.04 22.99
C LEU A 202 -34.70 -28.03 23.42
N GLN A 203 -35.61 -27.74 22.49
CA GLN A 203 -37.05 -27.74 22.77
C GLN A 203 -37.52 -29.12 23.22
N SER A 204 -37.12 -30.18 22.53
CA SER A 204 -37.45 -31.56 22.92
C SER A 204 -36.92 -31.91 24.32
N ALA A 205 -35.69 -31.48 24.66
CA ALA A 205 -35.10 -31.72 25.97
C ALA A 205 -35.82 -30.93 27.08
N VAL A 206 -36.31 -29.72 26.76
CA VAL A 206 -37.15 -28.93 27.68
C VAL A 206 -38.48 -29.64 27.93
N ASP A 207 -39.15 -30.13 26.89
CA ASP A 207 -40.43 -30.84 27.00
C ASP A 207 -40.29 -32.14 27.82
N GLU A 208 -39.21 -32.91 27.60
CA GLU A 208 -38.90 -34.11 28.38
C GLU A 208 -38.62 -33.78 29.85
N ASN A 209 -37.85 -32.72 30.12
CA ASN A 209 -37.59 -32.28 31.49
C ASN A 209 -38.89 -31.84 32.20
N GLU A 210 -39.80 -31.15 31.51
CA GLU A 210 -41.11 -30.80 32.07
C GLU A 210 -41.95 -32.06 32.40
N ALA A 211 -41.92 -33.08 31.54
CA ALA A 211 -42.59 -34.35 31.78
C ALA A 211 -41.99 -35.09 32.99
N LEU A 212 -40.66 -35.15 33.09
CA LEU A 212 -39.95 -35.74 34.23
C LEU A 212 -40.25 -35.00 35.54
N GLN A 213 -40.34 -33.66 35.51
CA GLN A 213 -40.72 -32.88 36.68
C GLN A 213 -42.15 -33.19 37.15
N LYS A 214 -43.10 -33.37 36.21
CA LYS A 214 -44.47 -33.81 36.54
C LYS A 214 -44.48 -35.21 37.15
N GLN A 215 -43.71 -36.14 36.58
CA GLN A 215 -43.58 -37.50 37.11
C GLN A 215 -42.93 -37.51 38.51
N HIS A 216 -41.87 -36.73 38.72
CA HIS A 216 -41.21 -36.58 40.01
C HIS A 216 -42.17 -36.07 41.09
N LYS A 217 -42.99 -35.06 40.79
CA LYS A 217 -44.04 -34.57 41.72
C LYS A 217 -45.03 -35.67 42.09
N LEU A 218 -45.43 -36.52 41.14
CA LEU A 218 -46.32 -37.65 41.40
C LEU A 218 -45.66 -38.72 42.30
N VAL A 219 -44.38 -38.99 42.08
CA VAL A 219 -43.59 -39.91 42.93
C VAL A 219 -43.50 -39.36 44.36
N LEU A 220 -43.21 -38.07 44.54
CA LEU A 220 -43.18 -37.44 45.86
C LEU A 220 -44.51 -37.59 46.60
N PHE A 221 -45.64 -37.37 45.93
CA PHE A 221 -46.96 -37.55 46.53
C PHE A 221 -47.23 -39.01 46.95
N LYS A 222 -46.84 -39.98 46.12
CA LYS A 222 -46.94 -41.41 46.47
C LYS A 222 -46.07 -41.77 47.67
N ASN A 223 -44.83 -41.28 47.71
CA ASN A 223 -43.93 -41.51 48.84
C ASN A 223 -44.50 -40.94 50.14
N GLN A 224 -45.04 -39.71 50.14
CA GLN A 224 -45.71 -39.16 51.32
C GLN A 224 -46.88 -40.02 51.80
N LYS A 225 -47.66 -40.60 50.88
CA LYS A 225 -48.74 -41.54 51.22
C LYS A 225 -48.18 -42.82 51.86
N TYR A 226 -47.09 -43.37 51.33
CA TYR A 226 -46.45 -44.56 51.86
C TYR A 226 -45.81 -44.31 53.23
N GLU A 227 -45.14 -43.17 53.41
CA GLU A 227 -44.58 -42.75 54.70
C GLU A 227 -45.67 -42.69 55.79
N LYS A 228 -46.85 -42.13 55.47
CA LYS A 228 -47.98 -42.13 56.39
C LYS A 228 -48.47 -43.54 56.73
N MET A 229 -48.61 -44.40 55.74
CA MET A 229 -49.01 -45.79 55.95
C MET A 229 -48.00 -46.57 56.80
N VAL A 230 -46.70 -46.34 56.58
CA VAL A 230 -45.62 -46.91 57.42
C VAL A 230 -45.75 -46.41 58.86
N SER A 231 -46.03 -45.12 59.07
CA SER A 231 -46.27 -44.59 60.42
C SER A 231 -47.50 -45.22 61.09
N ASP A 232 -48.60 -45.42 60.36
CA ASP A 232 -49.80 -46.08 60.89
C ASP A 232 -49.49 -47.55 61.27
N LEU A 233 -48.77 -48.29 60.41
CA LEU A 233 -48.33 -49.65 60.68
C LEU A 233 -47.39 -49.74 61.90
N GLN A 234 -46.52 -48.75 62.10
CA GLN A 234 -45.66 -48.69 63.28
C GLN A 234 -46.47 -48.52 64.58
N VAL A 235 -47.56 -47.74 64.55
CA VAL A 235 -48.49 -47.62 65.69
C VAL A 235 -49.20 -48.93 65.97
N ASP A 236 -49.70 -49.60 64.93
CA ASP A 236 -50.36 -50.91 65.06
C ASP A 236 -49.39 -51.98 65.61
N LEU A 237 -48.14 -51.99 65.13
CA LEU A 237 -47.11 -52.90 65.64
C LEU A 237 -46.85 -52.66 67.14
N ALA A 238 -46.73 -51.40 67.57
CA ALA A 238 -46.54 -51.06 68.97
C ALA A 238 -47.74 -51.51 69.83
N ARG A 239 -48.96 -51.38 69.32
CA ARG A 239 -50.18 -51.84 69.98
C ARG A 239 -50.24 -53.36 70.10
N ILE A 240 -49.84 -54.09 69.06
CA ILE A 240 -49.72 -55.55 69.09
C ILE A 240 -48.69 -55.98 70.14
N GLN A 241 -47.55 -55.29 70.21
CA GLN A 241 -46.53 -55.55 71.25
C GLN A 241 -47.08 -55.33 72.66
N GLU A 242 -47.87 -54.27 72.87
CA GLU A 242 -48.53 -54.00 74.17
C GLU A 242 -49.55 -55.09 74.54
N ILE A 243 -50.40 -55.50 73.60
CA ILE A 243 -51.35 -56.60 73.80
C ILE A 243 -50.60 -57.89 74.14
N ASN A 244 -49.53 -58.21 73.39
CA ASN A 244 -48.74 -59.40 73.64
C ASN A 244 -48.07 -59.38 75.02
N ASN A 245 -47.56 -58.22 75.45
CA ASN A 245 -47.00 -58.05 76.79
C ASN A 245 -48.07 -58.23 77.88
N SER A 246 -49.27 -57.68 77.67
CA SER A 246 -50.41 -57.83 78.58
C SER A 246 -50.84 -59.30 78.71
N LEU A 247 -51.04 -59.98 77.58
CA LEU A 247 -51.40 -61.40 77.54
C LEU A 247 -50.34 -62.28 78.22
N THR A 248 -49.05 -61.94 78.02
CA THR A 248 -47.94 -62.63 78.68
C THR A 248 -47.94 -62.41 80.20
N SER A 249 -48.31 -61.21 80.66
CA SER A 249 -48.47 -60.91 82.09
C SER A 249 -49.64 -61.69 82.68
N GLU A 250 -50.81 -61.64 82.04
CA GLU A 250 -52.01 -62.34 82.48
C GLU A 250 -51.78 -63.86 82.53
N LYS A 251 -51.09 -64.42 81.52
CA LYS A 251 -50.66 -65.83 81.52
C LYS A 251 -49.78 -66.16 82.72
N ARG A 252 -48.85 -65.28 83.12
CA ARG A 252 -48.03 -65.48 84.33
C ARG A 252 -48.88 -65.44 85.60
N ASP A 253 -49.84 -64.53 85.68
CA ASP A 253 -50.73 -64.42 86.83
C ASP A 253 -51.64 -65.64 86.97
N PHE A 254 -52.23 -66.11 85.86
CA PHE A 254 -52.96 -67.39 85.83
C PHE A 254 -52.08 -68.57 86.22
N GLN A 255 -50.84 -68.64 85.74
CA GLN A 255 -49.91 -69.71 86.15
C GLN A 255 -49.62 -69.67 87.65
N ARG A 256 -49.46 -68.48 88.24
CA ARG A 256 -49.31 -68.34 89.69
C ARG A 256 -50.56 -68.79 90.45
N ALA A 257 -51.72 -68.31 90.04
CA ALA A 257 -53.00 -68.67 90.65
C ALA A 257 -53.26 -70.19 90.56
N ASN A 258 -52.98 -70.81 89.41
CA ASN A 258 -53.13 -72.25 89.22
C ASN A 258 -52.15 -73.03 90.10
N ASN A 259 -50.90 -72.61 90.21
CA ASN A 259 -49.93 -73.23 91.11
C ASN A 259 -50.37 -73.15 92.58
N ASP A 260 -50.99 -72.05 93.00
CA ASP A 260 -51.53 -71.90 94.35
C ASP A 260 -52.77 -72.76 94.58
N LEU A 261 -53.64 -72.89 93.57
CA LEU A 261 -54.82 -73.75 93.62
C LEU A 261 -54.42 -75.23 93.72
N VAL A 262 -53.42 -75.66 92.93
CA VAL A 262 -52.81 -77.00 93.03
C VAL A 262 -52.23 -77.25 94.43
N LYS A 263 -51.55 -76.26 95.05
CA LYS A 263 -51.07 -76.38 96.43
C LYS A 263 -52.23 -76.52 97.43
N GLN A 264 -53.30 -75.75 97.28
CA GLN A 264 -54.47 -75.84 98.17
C GLN A 264 -55.16 -77.20 98.05
N TYR A 265 -55.37 -77.67 96.81
CA TYR A 265 -55.90 -79.00 96.53
C TYR A 265 -55.06 -80.08 97.21
N ASN A 266 -53.73 -80.05 97.06
CA ASN A 266 -52.84 -81.02 97.69
C ASN A 266 -52.90 -80.97 99.22
N LYS A 267 -53.03 -79.78 99.83
CA LYS A 267 -53.24 -79.66 101.29
C LYS A 267 -54.56 -80.30 101.73
N LEU A 268 -55.64 -80.06 100.98
CA LEU A 268 -56.96 -80.60 101.28
C LEU A 268 -56.95 -82.13 101.13
N LYS A 269 -56.39 -82.63 100.03
CA LYS A 269 -56.19 -84.06 99.78
C LYS A 269 -55.45 -84.73 100.94
N ASN A 270 -54.32 -84.17 101.37
CA ASN A 270 -53.54 -84.72 102.49
C ASN A 270 -54.33 -84.73 103.82
N ARG A 271 -55.12 -83.68 104.12
CA ARG A 271 -56.00 -83.67 105.31
C ARG A 271 -57.08 -84.74 105.24
N LEU A 272 -57.66 -84.93 104.06
CA LEU A 272 -58.66 -85.96 103.82
C LEU A 272 -58.07 -87.36 103.99
N GLU A 273 -56.90 -87.62 103.41
CA GLU A 273 -56.16 -88.87 103.59
C GLU A 273 -55.83 -89.11 105.08
N GLN A 274 -55.43 -88.07 105.80
CA GLN A 274 -55.17 -88.15 107.25
C GLN A 274 -56.43 -88.46 108.05
N LYS A 275 -57.57 -87.81 107.74
CA LYS A 275 -58.87 -88.08 108.38
C LYS A 275 -59.40 -89.47 108.05
N LEU A 276 -59.20 -89.95 106.83
CA LEU A 276 -59.52 -91.32 106.46
C LEU A 276 -58.70 -92.31 107.29
N GLY A 277 -57.40 -92.06 107.46
CA GLY A 277 -56.53 -92.84 108.34
C GLY A 277 -56.99 -92.84 109.79
N GLU A 278 -57.39 -91.69 110.34
CA GLU A 278 -57.95 -91.59 111.70
C GLU A 278 -59.24 -92.40 111.87
N ILE A 279 -60.16 -92.33 110.91
CA ILE A 279 -61.41 -93.11 110.94
C ILE A 279 -61.12 -94.61 110.87
N THR A 280 -60.16 -94.99 110.03
CA THR A 280 -59.75 -96.39 109.86
C THR A 280 -59.15 -96.91 111.17
N ASN A 281 -58.32 -96.10 111.83
CA ASN A 281 -57.77 -96.43 113.16
C ASN A 281 -58.83 -96.43 114.27
N ALA A 282 -59.82 -95.53 114.21
CA ALA A 282 -60.93 -95.51 115.17
C ALA A 282 -61.84 -96.74 115.03
N GLN A 283 -62.04 -97.24 113.81
CA GLN A 283 -62.74 -98.51 113.58
C GLN A 283 -61.96 -99.72 114.11
N VAL A 284 -60.63 -99.72 113.97
CA VAL A 284 -59.78 -100.79 114.51
C VAL A 284 -59.75 -100.76 116.04
N ASN A 285 -59.68 -99.58 116.66
CA ASN A 285 -59.60 -99.45 118.13
C ASN A 285 -60.96 -99.53 118.84
N GLY A 286 -62.08 -99.40 118.13
CA GLY A 286 -63.43 -99.53 118.69
C GLY A 286 -63.91 -100.97 118.89
N GLN A 287 -63.17 -101.99 118.43
CA GLN A 287 -63.61 -103.39 118.43
C GLN A 287 -63.26 -104.20 119.70
N THR A 288 -62.75 -103.59 120.78
CA THR A 288 -62.50 -104.28 122.06
C THR A 288 -63.71 -104.36 123.01
N HIS A 289 -64.91 -103.92 122.59
CA HIS A 289 -66.15 -104.32 123.23
C HIS A 289 -67.03 -105.12 122.25
N THR A 290 -66.88 -106.43 122.38
CA THR A 290 -67.73 -107.49 121.87
C THR A 290 -69.09 -107.47 122.58
N VAL A 291 -70.18 -107.53 121.80
CA VAL A 291 -71.25 -108.56 121.85
C VAL A 291 -72.37 -108.16 120.88
N SER A 292 -72.54 -109.04 119.89
CA SER A 292 -73.73 -109.29 119.03
C SER A 292 -74.21 -108.14 118.12
N LEU A 293 -73.67 -108.05 116.90
CA LEU A 293 -74.18 -108.72 115.70
C LEU A 293 -75.66 -108.40 115.39
N ALA A 294 -75.93 -107.16 114.99
CA ALA A 294 -76.77 -106.97 113.82
C ALA A 294 -75.84 -106.87 112.63
N ASP A 295 -76.00 -107.82 111.71
CA ASP A 295 -75.18 -107.99 110.54
C ASP A 295 -74.98 -106.69 109.75
N THR A 296 -73.70 -106.44 109.54
CA THR A 296 -73.13 -105.53 108.58
C THR A 296 -73.08 -106.26 107.24
N SER A 297 -73.61 -105.68 106.17
CA SER A 297 -73.11 -105.72 104.78
C SER A 297 -74.04 -104.87 103.91
N GLN A 298 -73.69 -103.63 103.58
CA GLN A 298 -72.83 -103.23 102.45
C GLN A 298 -73.30 -103.74 101.08
N GLN A 299 -73.84 -102.82 100.29
CA GLN A 299 -73.38 -102.60 98.91
C GLN A 299 -73.56 -101.12 98.56
N PHE A 300 -72.49 -100.37 98.76
CA PHE A 300 -72.24 -99.12 98.06
C PHE A 300 -71.83 -99.46 96.62
N HIS A 301 -72.66 -99.13 95.64
CA HIS A 301 -72.26 -98.99 94.24
C HIS A 301 -72.82 -97.68 93.69
N ARG A 302 -72.10 -96.58 93.95
CA ARG A 302 -72.02 -95.44 93.03
C ARG A 302 -70.85 -94.54 93.43
N PRO A 303 -69.76 -94.60 92.66
CA PRO A 303 -69.28 -93.38 92.05
C PRO A 303 -68.88 -93.62 90.59
N GLN A 304 -69.58 -92.96 89.67
CA GLN A 304 -69.03 -92.57 88.38
C GLN A 304 -69.48 -91.12 88.15
N GLU A 305 -68.77 -90.20 88.78
CA GLU A 305 -68.83 -88.79 88.43
C GLU A 305 -67.89 -88.54 87.24
N ALA A 306 -68.52 -88.01 86.19
CA ALA A 306 -68.06 -86.90 85.39
C ALA A 306 -66.61 -86.93 84.88
N VAL A 307 -66.52 -87.30 83.61
CA VAL A 307 -65.54 -86.85 82.62
C VAL A 307 -65.21 -85.37 82.81
N ILE A 308 -63.94 -85.08 83.13
CA ILE A 308 -63.29 -83.79 82.86
C ILE A 308 -62.06 -84.08 81.99
N PRO A 309 -61.85 -83.33 80.90
CA PRO A 309 -61.19 -83.82 79.70
C PRO A 309 -59.66 -83.79 79.83
N GLN A 310 -59.01 -84.78 79.22
CA GLN A 310 -57.60 -84.65 78.86
C GLN A 310 -57.49 -83.57 77.79
N THR A 311 -57.13 -82.37 78.26
CA THR A 311 -56.67 -81.26 77.45
C THR A 311 -55.58 -81.75 76.51
N GLN A 312 -55.85 -81.62 75.22
CA GLN A 312 -54.90 -81.88 74.15
C GLN A 312 -53.66 -81.04 74.40
N VAL A 313 -52.53 -81.72 74.61
CA VAL A 313 -51.21 -81.12 74.44
C VAL A 313 -51.06 -80.94 72.94
N ILE A 314 -51.51 -79.79 72.43
CA ILE A 314 -51.16 -79.32 71.09
C ILE A 314 -49.71 -78.85 71.22
N SER A 315 -48.77 -79.76 71.01
CA SER A 315 -47.40 -79.41 70.68
C SER A 315 -47.40 -78.91 69.24
N TYR A 316 -47.28 -77.60 69.07
CA TYR A 316 -46.93 -77.01 67.79
C TYR A 316 -45.46 -77.37 67.52
N THR A 317 -45.21 -78.39 66.71
CA THR A 317 -43.95 -78.54 66.01
C THR A 317 -43.99 -77.53 64.86
N LEU A 318 -43.15 -76.50 64.96
CA LEU A 318 -42.85 -75.53 63.91
C LEU A 318 -42.03 -76.23 62.82
N ASP A 319 -42.65 -77.16 62.09
CA ASP A 319 -42.09 -77.75 60.87
C ASP A 319 -42.99 -77.28 59.73
N ASP A 320 -42.75 -76.05 59.27
CA ASP A 320 -43.14 -75.49 57.96
C ASP A 320 -42.42 -74.13 57.85
N MET A 321 -41.09 -74.18 57.83
CA MET A 321 -40.24 -73.10 57.29
C MET A 321 -39.47 -73.66 56.10
N ASP A 322 -40.21 -74.19 55.13
CA ASP A 322 -39.75 -74.40 53.76
C ASP A 322 -40.58 -73.47 52.87
N ASP A 323 -40.20 -72.20 52.81
CA ASP A 323 -40.55 -71.33 51.68
C ASP A 323 -39.24 -70.78 51.12
N ASP A 324 -38.81 -71.49 50.09
CA ASP A 324 -37.83 -71.15 49.09
C ASP A 324 -37.89 -69.68 48.70
N MET A 325 -36.99 -68.85 49.21
CA MET A 325 -36.53 -67.69 48.46
C MET A 325 -35.25 -68.09 47.73
N GLU A 326 -35.45 -68.70 46.57
CA GLU A 326 -34.49 -68.70 45.47
C GLU A 326 -34.18 -67.23 45.13
N VAL A 327 -33.16 -66.68 45.80
CA VAL A 327 -32.53 -65.45 45.33
C VAL A 327 -31.66 -65.88 44.17
N GLU A 328 -32.14 -65.63 42.95
CA GLU A 328 -31.31 -65.67 41.75
C GLU A 328 -30.11 -64.75 41.99
N GLU A 329 -28.97 -65.34 42.37
CA GLU A 329 -27.68 -64.68 42.30
C GLU A 329 -27.36 -64.45 40.83
N THR A 330 -27.79 -63.30 40.31
CA THR A 330 -27.30 -62.81 39.03
C THR A 330 -25.78 -62.71 39.12
N PRO A 331 -25.03 -63.43 38.28
CA PRO A 331 -23.58 -63.47 38.38
C PRO A 331 -23.01 -62.07 38.15
N PRO A 332 -21.95 -61.69 38.89
CA PRO A 332 -21.38 -60.36 38.83
C PRO A 332 -20.93 -60.08 37.40
N THR A 333 -21.59 -59.10 36.77
CA THR A 333 -21.19 -58.60 35.46
C THR A 333 -19.75 -58.15 35.57
N THR A 334 -18.89 -58.94 34.93
CA THR A 334 -17.48 -58.68 34.72
C THR A 334 -17.31 -57.24 34.24
N ASN A 335 -16.69 -56.43 35.09
CA ASN A 335 -16.11 -55.15 34.69
C ASN A 335 -15.11 -55.47 33.58
N LYS A 336 -15.58 -55.35 32.33
CA LYS A 336 -14.72 -55.36 31.17
C LYS A 336 -13.81 -54.17 31.30
N ASP A 337 -12.56 -54.47 31.64
CA ASP A 337 -11.40 -53.62 31.56
C ASP A 337 -11.50 -52.69 30.34
N LEU A 338 -11.84 -51.42 30.58
CA LEU A 338 -11.61 -50.40 29.58
C LEU A 338 -10.09 -50.21 29.47
N PRO A 339 -9.54 -50.33 28.26
CA PRO A 339 -8.13 -50.48 28.02
C PRO A 339 -7.34 -49.24 28.46
N ARG A 340 -6.20 -49.55 29.06
CA ARG A 340 -5.07 -48.67 29.35
C ARG A 340 -4.80 -47.67 28.23
N GLY A 341 -4.56 -46.42 28.64
CA GLY A 341 -3.47 -45.61 28.07
C GLY A 341 -3.85 -44.68 26.92
N ALA A 342 -4.60 -43.62 27.20
CA ALA A 342 -4.35 -42.35 26.52
C ALA A 342 -3.21 -41.65 27.27
N THR A 343 -2.00 -41.91 26.77
CA THR A 343 -0.74 -41.27 27.18
C THR A 343 -0.84 -39.75 27.12
N GLN A 344 -0.18 -39.11 28.09
CA GLN A 344 -0.15 -37.67 28.24
C GLN A 344 0.28 -36.93 26.96
N PRO A 345 -0.31 -35.76 26.66
CA PRO A 345 0.28 -34.83 25.73
C PRO A 345 1.64 -34.39 26.28
N LYS A 346 2.72 -34.82 25.62
CA LYS A 346 4.08 -34.34 25.88
C LYS A 346 4.08 -32.81 25.78
N ARG A 347 4.23 -32.13 26.92
CA ARG A 347 4.26 -30.67 27.06
C ARG A 347 5.51 -29.99 26.46
N ASN A 348 6.12 -30.59 25.42
CA ASN A 348 7.44 -30.21 24.89
C ASN A 348 7.44 -29.72 23.43
N SER A 349 6.30 -29.45 22.79
CA SER A 349 6.31 -28.89 21.42
C SER A 349 6.45 -27.37 21.34
N ILE A 350 6.18 -26.61 22.41
CA ILE A 350 6.19 -25.14 22.35
C ILE A 350 7.61 -24.55 22.36
N LYS A 351 8.65 -25.29 22.78
CA LYS A 351 10.04 -24.78 22.80
C LYS A 351 10.86 -25.05 21.53
N ARG A 352 10.27 -25.53 20.43
CA ARG A 352 11.01 -25.74 19.16
C ARG A 352 10.80 -24.70 18.07
N VAL A 353 9.99 -23.66 18.28
CA VAL A 353 9.77 -22.62 17.24
C VAL A 353 10.59 -21.34 17.49
N SER A 354 11.36 -21.25 18.59
CA SER A 354 12.32 -20.15 18.81
C SER A 354 13.62 -20.26 17.99
N LYS A 355 13.62 -21.01 16.88
CA LYS A 355 14.75 -21.11 15.95
C LYS A 355 14.39 -20.77 14.49
N LEU A 356 13.29 -20.06 14.29
CA LEU A 356 12.89 -19.54 12.98
C LEU A 356 12.68 -18.01 12.97
N ILE A 357 13.18 -17.32 14.00
CA ILE A 357 13.15 -15.84 14.07
C ILE A 357 14.57 -15.24 14.22
N ASP A 358 15.61 -16.08 14.24
CA ASP A 358 16.99 -15.68 13.89
C ASP A 358 17.36 -16.38 12.58
#